data_AF-A0A972US93-F1
#
_entry.id   AF-A0A972US93-F1
#
_cell.length_a   1.000
_cell.length_b   1.000
_cell.length_c   1.000
_cell.angle_alpha   90.00
_cell.angle_beta   90.00
_cell.angle_gamma   90.00
#
_symmetry.space_group_name_H-M   'P 1'
#
loop_
_entity.id
_entity.type
_entity.pdbx_description
1 polymer ?
#
loop_
_entity_poly.entity_id
_entity_poly.type
_entity_poly.pdbx_seq_one_letter_code
_entity_poly.pdbx_strand_id
1 'polypeptide(L)'
;NKDESNPKTKKQQKAAGFLQRYEEAAQIARALKEPITINTIARNIKPKSISAPAISHSISKYKSEIIGLLNSSDTNWMLIRTYFTPIKNLAEKFTN
;
A
#
# COMPACT_ATOMS: atom_id res chain seq x y z
N ASN A 1 17.47 24.72 -12.25
CA ASN A 1 16.71 24.01 -11.21
C ASN A 1 16.79 22.52 -11.48
N LYS A 2 17.63 21.82 -10.71
CA LYS A 2 17.86 20.38 -10.83
C LYS A 2 16.63 19.64 -10.31
N ASP A 3 15.79 19.16 -11.21
CA ASP A 3 14.78 18.16 -10.87
C ASP A 3 15.46 16.79 -10.88
N GLU A 4 16.16 16.47 -9.78
CA GLU A 4 16.76 15.15 -9.54
C GLU A 4 15.68 14.13 -9.13
N SER A 5 14.59 14.06 -9.88
CA SER A 5 13.63 12.98 -9.75
C SER A 5 14.23 11.71 -10.36
N ASN A 6 15.06 11.03 -9.57
CA ASN A 6 15.58 9.68 -9.80
C ASN A 6 14.51 8.83 -10.53
N PRO A 7 14.78 8.29 -11.73
CA PRO A 7 13.75 7.59 -12.50
C PRO A 7 13.18 6.46 -11.64
N LYS A 8 11.92 6.61 -11.20
CA LYS A 8 11.25 5.60 -10.38
C LYS A 8 11.41 4.26 -11.08
N THR A 9 12.10 3.32 -10.44
CA THR A 9 12.36 2.02 -11.06
C THR A 9 11.01 1.35 -11.39
N LYS A 10 10.97 0.47 -12.40
CA LYS A 10 9.74 -0.27 -12.75
C LYS A 10 9.12 -0.98 -11.55
N LYS A 11 9.94 -1.38 -10.55
CA LYS A 11 9.48 -1.99 -9.30
C LYS A 11 8.82 -0.97 -8.38
N GLN A 12 9.39 0.22 -8.20
CA GLN A 12 8.79 1.30 -7.42
C GLN A 12 7.45 1.76 -8.01
N GLN A 13 7.36 1.89 -9.34
CA GLN A 13 6.09 2.22 -9.99
C GLN A 13 5.01 1.16 -9.73
N LYS A 14 5.37 -0.13 -9.79
CA LYS A 14 4.46 -1.23 -9.45
C LYS A 14 4.05 -1.19 -7.98
N ALA A 15 5.01 -0.98 -7.07
CA ALA A 15 4.75 -0.87 -5.63
C ALA A 15 3.77 0.28 -5.32
N ALA A 16 3.98 1.46 -5.91
CA ALA A 16 3.08 2.59 -5.78
C ALA A 16 1.67 2.27 -6.29
N GLY A 17 1.57 1.57 -7.43
CA GLY A 17 0.29 1.11 -7.96
C GLY A 17 -0.43 0.12 -7.04
N PHE A 18 0.29 -0.77 -6.36
CA PHE A 18 -0.32 -1.65 -5.35
C PHE A 18 -0.83 -0.87 -4.15
N LEU A 19 0.00 0.03 -3.59
CA LEU A 19 -0.38 0.86 -2.45
C LEU A 19 -1.62 1.71 -2.76
N GLN A 20 -1.66 2.30 -3.96
CA GLN A 20 -2.82 3.08 -4.41
C GLN A 20 -4.11 2.23 -4.44
N ARG A 21 -4.05 1.03 -5.01
CA ARG A 21 -5.21 0.13 -5.06
C ARG A 21 -5.65 -0.33 -3.67
N TYR A 22 -4.71 -0.51 -2.74
CA TYR A 22 -5.04 -0.87 -1.35
C TYR A 22 -5.68 0.29 -0.60
N GLU A 23 -5.22 1.52 -0.83
CA GLU A 23 -5.82 2.71 -0.26
C GLU A 23 -7.25 2.91 -0.76
N GLU A 24 -7.49 2.78 -2.06
CA GLU A 24 -8.84 2.84 -2.64
C GLU A 24 -9.76 1.76 -2.05
N ALA A 25 -9.27 0.53 -1.91
CA ALA A 25 -10.02 -0.54 -1.26
C ALA A 25 -10.29 -0.27 0.23
N ALA A 26 -9.35 0.40 0.92
CA ALA A 26 -9.53 0.83 2.30
C ALA A 26 -10.55 1.97 2.43
N GLN A 27 -10.59 2.90 1.46
CA GLN A 27 -11.61 3.94 1.40
C GLN A 27 -13.01 3.34 1.26
N ILE A 28 -13.17 2.33 0.38
CA ILE A 28 -14.42 1.59 0.22
C ILE A 28 -14.79 0.87 1.52
N ALA A 29 -13.85 0.15 2.14
CA ALA A 29 -14.08 -0.53 3.41
C ALA A 29 -14.55 0.44 4.51
N ARG A 30 -13.90 1.61 4.60
CA ARG A 30 -14.26 2.67 5.56
C ARG A 30 -15.66 3.23 5.29
N ALA A 31 -16.01 3.47 4.03
CA ALA A 31 -17.35 3.92 3.65
C ALA A 31 -18.44 2.90 4.01
N LEU A 32 -18.13 1.61 3.90
CA LEU A 32 -18.99 0.50 4.29
C LEU A 32 -18.96 0.19 5.80
N LYS A 33 -18.19 0.96 6.59
CA LYS A 33 -17.94 0.72 8.03
C LYS A 33 -17.40 -0.67 8.33
N GLU A 34 -16.66 -1.25 7.39
CA GLU A 34 -15.99 -2.54 7.54
C GLU A 34 -14.56 -2.36 8.08
N PRO A 35 -14.03 -3.34 8.84
CA PRO A 35 -12.64 -3.28 9.29
C PRO A 35 -11.68 -3.43 8.09
N ILE A 36 -10.59 -2.65 8.10
CA ILE A 36 -9.54 -2.66 7.05
C ILE A 36 -8.61 -3.87 7.26
N THR A 37 -9.13 -5.05 6.97
CA THR A 37 -8.38 -6.33 7.04
C THR A 37 -7.90 -6.76 5.65
N ILE A 38 -6.96 -7.71 5.59
CA ILE A 38 -6.47 -8.24 4.32
C ILE A 38 -7.59 -8.83 3.45
N ASN A 39 -8.58 -9.49 4.07
CA ASN A 39 -9.73 -10.08 3.37
C ASN A 39 -10.66 -8.98 2.84
N THR A 40 -10.91 -7.94 3.64
CA THR A 40 -11.72 -6.79 3.23
C THR A 40 -11.08 -6.06 2.05
N ILE A 41 -9.77 -5.79 2.13
CA ILE A 41 -9.01 -5.15 1.06
C ILE A 41 -9.04 -6.00 -0.22
N ALA A 42 -8.75 -7.30 -0.11
CA ALA A 42 -8.83 -8.26 -1.21
C ALA A 42 -10.15 -8.20 -1.98
N ARG A 43 -11.27 -8.18 -1.25
CA ARG A 43 -12.62 -8.13 -1.79
C ARG A 43 -12.96 -6.78 -2.43
N ASN A 44 -12.47 -5.68 -1.86
CA ASN A 44 -12.82 -4.33 -2.30
C ASN A 44 -11.91 -3.77 -3.40
N ILE A 45 -10.81 -4.45 -3.74
CA ILE A 45 -9.96 -4.07 -4.88
C ILE A 45 -10.74 -4.18 -6.20
N LYS A 46 -10.71 -3.09 -6.98
CA LYS A 46 -11.27 -3.01 -8.33
C LYS A 46 -10.17 -2.99 -9.40
N PRO A 47 -10.48 -3.32 -10.68
CA PRO A 47 -11.76 -3.84 -11.18
C PRO A 47 -12.00 -5.32 -10.81
N LYS A 48 -10.94 -6.06 -10.50
CA LYS A 48 -11.01 -7.47 -10.09
C LYS A 48 -10.46 -7.63 -8.68
N SER A 49 -11.25 -8.23 -7.81
CA SER A 49 -10.82 -8.64 -6.47
C SER A 49 -9.63 -9.59 -6.58
N ILE A 50 -8.71 -9.51 -5.63
CA ILE A 50 -7.55 -10.40 -5.56
C ILE A 50 -7.62 -11.21 -4.27
N SER A 51 -6.94 -12.35 -4.22
CA SER A 51 -6.93 -13.17 -3.02
C SER A 51 -6.04 -12.54 -1.94
N ALA A 52 -6.36 -12.79 -0.66
CA ALA A 52 -5.50 -12.36 0.44
C ALA A 52 -4.05 -12.87 0.31
N PRO A 53 -3.78 -14.13 -0.09
CA PRO A 53 -2.42 -14.58 -0.40
C PRO A 53 -1.71 -13.77 -1.49
N ALA A 54 -2.43 -13.30 -2.51
CA ALA A 54 -1.85 -12.46 -3.56
C ALA A 54 -1.40 -11.10 -3.02
N ILE A 55 -2.14 -10.52 -2.06
CA ILE A 55 -1.74 -9.29 -1.36
C ILE A 55 -0.48 -9.53 -0.53
N SER A 56 -0.45 -10.60 0.28
CA SER A 56 0.74 -10.94 1.08
C SER A 56 1.95 -11.16 0.19
N HIS A 57 1.77 -11.83 -0.96
CA HIS A 57 2.83 -12.07 -1.92
C HIS A 57 3.35 -10.77 -2.56
N SER A 58 2.48 -9.86 -3.00
CA SER A 58 2.91 -8.58 -3.56
C SER A 58 3.61 -7.69 -2.53
N ILE A 59 3.11 -7.64 -1.30
CA ILE A 59 3.76 -6.89 -0.21
C ILE A 59 5.16 -7.44 0.07
N SER A 60 5.31 -8.76 0.16
CA SER A 60 6.61 -9.40 0.35
C SER A 60 7.56 -9.14 -0.83
N LYS A 61 7.06 -9.28 -2.06
CA LYS A 61 7.84 -9.13 -3.30
C LYS A 61 8.37 -7.71 -3.52
N TYR A 62 7.61 -6.70 -3.13
CA TYR A 62 7.96 -5.28 -3.33
C TYR A 62 8.25 -4.56 -1.99
N LYS A 63 8.65 -5.31 -0.97
CA LYS A 63 8.81 -4.80 0.41
C LYS A 63 9.72 -3.56 0.47
N SER A 64 10.91 -3.63 -0.13
CA SER A 64 11.90 -2.55 -0.09
C SER A 64 11.40 -1.29 -0.81
N GLU A 65 10.72 -1.46 -1.95
CA GLU A 65 10.14 -0.35 -2.69
C GLU A 65 8.95 0.27 -1.94
N ILE A 66 8.10 -0.55 -1.32
CA ILE A 66 7.00 -0.08 -0.47
C ILE A 66 7.55 0.77 0.68
N ILE A 67 8.58 0.29 1.41
CA ILE A 67 9.20 1.05 2.49
C ILE A 67 9.75 2.38 1.98
N GLY A 68 10.49 2.37 0.87
CA GLY A 68 11.01 3.60 0.28
C GLY A 68 9.91 4.61 -0.06
N LEU A 69 8.77 4.14 -0.60
CA LEU A 69 7.62 4.98 -0.90
C LEU A 69 6.93 5.52 0.36
N LEU A 70 6.77 4.69 1.39
CA LEU A 70 6.16 5.09 2.67
C LEU A 70 6.99 6.12 3.44
N ASN A 71 8.32 6.12 3.23
CA ASN A 71 9.24 7.09 3.85
C ASN A 71 9.39 8.38 3.05
N SER A 72 9.04 8.37 1.75
CA SER A 72 9.23 9.54 0.86
C SER A 72 8.07 10.53 0.89
N SER A 73 6.93 10.17 1.50
CA SER A 73 5.73 11.02 1.49
C SER A 73 4.83 10.70 2.66
N ASP A 74 4.67 11.66 3.56
CA ASP A 74 3.86 11.46 4.78
C ASP A 74 2.34 11.49 4.54
N THR A 75 1.89 12.07 3.44
CA THR A 75 0.46 12.28 3.17
C THR A 75 -0.19 11.16 2.35
N ASN A 76 0.60 10.29 1.71
CA ASN A 76 0.06 9.23 0.86
C ASN A 76 -0.31 7.96 1.65
N TRP A 77 -1.39 7.32 1.22
CA TRP A 77 -1.84 6.01 1.71
C TRP A 77 -2.14 5.98 3.23
N MET A 78 -2.74 7.05 3.74
CA MET A 78 -2.95 7.27 5.17
C MET A 78 -3.82 6.17 5.80
N LEU A 79 -4.85 5.67 5.11
CA LEU A 79 -5.72 4.64 5.68
C LEU A 79 -4.96 3.33 5.85
N ILE A 80 -4.21 2.90 4.84
CA ILE A 80 -3.47 1.63 4.96
C ILE A 80 -2.26 1.74 5.89
N ARG A 81 -1.64 2.91 6.02
CA ARG A 81 -0.60 3.16 7.04
C ARG A 81 -1.17 3.07 8.46
N THR A 82 -2.40 3.54 8.67
CA THR A 82 -3.01 3.63 10.00
C THR A 82 -3.67 2.33 10.43
N TYR A 83 -4.39 1.67 9.52
CA TYR A 83 -5.33 0.59 9.87
C TYR A 83 -4.98 -0.76 9.24
N PHE A 84 -4.21 -0.79 8.15
CA PHE A 84 -3.92 -2.05 7.46
C PHE A 84 -2.61 -2.66 7.98
N THR A 85 -2.72 -3.61 8.91
CA THR A 85 -1.59 -4.23 9.64
C THR A 85 -0.36 -4.57 8.79
N PRO A 86 -0.48 -5.21 7.61
CA PRO A 86 0.70 -5.55 6.79
C PRO A 86 1.51 -4.33 6.34
N ILE A 87 0.85 -3.19 6.09
CA ILE A 87 1.51 -1.95 5.67
C ILE A 87 1.93 -1.12 6.88
N LYS A 88 1.06 -1.03 7.89
CA LYS A 88 1.38 -0.40 9.18
C LYS A 88 2.69 -0.93 9.78
N ASN A 89 2.83 -2.26 9.87
CA ASN A 89 4.04 -2.90 10.40
C ASN A 89 5.29 -2.60 9.56
N LEU A 90 5.15 -2.34 8.27
CA LEU A 90 6.26 -1.94 7.41
C LEU A 90 6.60 -0.46 7.56
N ALA A 91 5.65 0.41 7.90
CA ALA A 91 5.91 1.80 8.21
C ALA A 91 6.62 1.92 9.57
N GLU A 92 6.07 1.29 10.62
CA GLU A 92 6.56 1.43 12.00
C GLU A 92 7.97 0.87 12.20
N LYS A 93 8.34 -0.20 11.49
CA LYS A 93 9.66 -0.83 11.63
C LYS A 93 10.84 0.00 11.09
N PHE A 94 10.57 1.10 10.40
CA PHE A 94 11.60 1.93 9.75
C PHE A 94 11.59 3.38 10.22
N THR A 95 10.71 3.76 11.15
CA THR A 95 10.70 5.08 11.81
C THR A 95 11.47 5.09 13.13
N ASN A 96 12.18 4.01 13.48
CA ASN A 96 12.91 3.83 14.74
C ASN A 96 14.38 3.48 14.50
#